data_AF-A0A485NLK1-F1
#
_entry.id   AF-A0A485NLK1-F1
#
_cell.length_a   1.000
_cell.length_b   1.000
_cell.length_c   1.000
_cell.angle_alpha   90.00
_cell.angle_beta   90.00
_cell.angle_gamma   90.00
#
_symmetry.space_group_name_H-M   'P 1'
#
loop_
_entity.id
_entity.type
_entity.pdbx_description
1 polymer ?
#
loop_
_entity_poly.entity_id
_entity_poly.type
_entity_poly.pdbx_seq_one_letter_code
_entity_poly.pdbx_strand_id
1 'polypeptide(L)'
;MTPRAGTMRLACMFSSILLFGAAGLLLFISLQDPTELSPRQVPGIKFSIRPQQPYNDLPPGSSRDGDLKAPTEKVTRDLSSRAPRGLHLLVPDRPRAPRNMGGILHRLSTYTKMLFVREPFERLVSAFRDKFEHPNSYYHPVFGKAILARYRANASREALRTGSGVRFPEFVQYLLDVHRPVGMDIHWDHVSRLCSPCLIDYDFVGKFESMEEDANFFLSLIRAPRNLTFPQFKDRHSQEARTTAQITHQYFTQLSALQRQRTYDFYYMDYLMFNYSKPFADLY
;
A
#
# COMPACT_ATOMS: atom_id res chain seq x y z
N MET A 1 66.52 -31.13 51.76
CA MET A 1 66.28 -32.01 50.60
C MET A 1 66.38 -31.16 49.34
N THR A 2 67.36 -31.46 48.50
CA THR A 2 67.53 -30.96 47.12
C THR A 2 66.55 -31.71 46.16
N PRO A 3 66.61 -31.56 44.82
CA PRO A 3 66.03 -30.50 43.97
C PRO A 3 65.15 -31.10 42.81
N ARG A 4 64.60 -30.25 41.91
CA ARG A 4 64.43 -30.44 40.43
C ARG A 4 63.47 -29.36 39.87
N ALA A 5 63.85 -28.49 38.93
CA ALA A 5 64.18 -28.66 37.49
C ALA A 5 62.94 -29.03 36.65
N GLY A 6 62.61 -28.44 35.49
CA GLY A 6 63.12 -27.37 34.61
C GLY A 6 61.89 -26.75 33.87
N THR A 7 61.93 -25.93 32.82
CA THR A 7 62.97 -25.61 31.83
C THR A 7 62.54 -24.34 31.06
N MET A 8 63.56 -23.64 30.55
CA MET A 8 63.66 -22.45 29.68
C MET A 8 62.68 -22.32 28.50
N ARG A 9 62.17 -21.10 28.24
CA ARG A 9 62.60 -20.13 27.20
C ARG A 9 62.77 -20.71 25.78
N LEU A 10 62.03 -20.13 24.82
CA LEU A 10 62.60 -19.77 23.52
C LEU A 10 62.33 -18.28 23.28
N ALA A 11 63.42 -17.51 23.30
CA ALA A 11 63.42 -16.11 22.96
C ALA A 11 63.69 -15.94 21.46
N CYS A 12 63.07 -14.91 20.89
CA CYS A 12 63.69 -13.96 19.96
C CYS A 12 64.11 -14.41 18.54
N MET A 13 63.83 -13.48 17.60
CA MET A 13 64.34 -13.35 16.23
C MET A 13 63.74 -14.35 15.23
N PHE A 14 63.03 -13.95 14.18
CA PHE A 14 63.49 -13.02 13.17
C PHE A 14 62.45 -11.97 12.79
N SER A 15 62.91 -10.72 12.81
CA SER A 15 62.31 -9.63 12.08
C SER A 15 62.29 -9.93 10.58
N SER A 16 61.35 -9.30 9.89
CA SER A 16 61.55 -8.82 8.52
C SER A 16 62.01 -9.88 7.50
N ILE A 17 61.10 -10.79 7.17
CA ILE A 17 60.81 -11.06 5.75
C ILE A 17 59.44 -10.43 5.52
N LEU A 18 59.45 -9.17 5.07
CA LEU A 18 59.38 -8.87 3.63
C LEU A 18 58.01 -9.33 3.14
N LEU A 19 57.06 -8.39 3.11
CA LEU A 19 56.73 -7.70 1.86
C LEU A 19 56.18 -8.72 0.85
N PHE A 20 54.91 -8.53 0.47
CA PHE A 20 54.15 -9.22 -0.59
C PHE A 20 53.17 -10.36 -0.22
N GLY A 21 53.04 -10.79 1.04
CA GLY A 21 52.04 -11.82 1.40
C GLY A 21 50.62 -11.28 1.59
N ALA A 22 50.40 -10.37 2.55
CA ALA A 22 49.05 -9.98 2.97
C ALA A 22 48.42 -8.89 2.08
N ALA A 23 49.20 -7.91 1.62
CA ALA A 23 48.71 -6.91 0.67
C ALA A 23 48.55 -7.51 -0.75
N GLY A 24 49.37 -8.50 -1.11
CA GLY A 24 49.22 -9.28 -2.33
C GLY A 24 47.95 -10.16 -2.30
N LEU A 25 47.64 -10.78 -1.16
CA LEU A 25 46.38 -11.50 -0.95
C LEU A 25 45.16 -10.56 -0.99
N LEU A 26 45.27 -9.34 -0.48
CA LEU A 26 44.20 -8.33 -0.57
C LEU A 26 44.02 -7.78 -1.99
N LEU A 27 45.10 -7.68 -2.79
CA LEU A 27 45.01 -7.36 -4.22
C LEU A 27 44.44 -8.55 -5.01
N PHE A 28 44.72 -9.80 -4.63
CA PHE A 28 44.14 -11.01 -5.22
C PHE A 28 42.64 -11.12 -4.92
N ILE A 29 42.21 -10.78 -3.69
CA ILE A 29 40.79 -10.70 -3.29
C ILE A 29 40.09 -9.52 -3.99
N SER A 30 40.81 -8.45 -4.31
CA SER A 30 40.26 -7.29 -5.03
C SER A 30 40.32 -7.40 -6.55
N LEU A 31 41.00 -8.43 -7.09
CA LEU A 31 41.14 -8.69 -8.54
C LEU A 31 40.45 -9.99 -9.00
N GLN A 32 39.76 -10.70 -8.11
CA GLN A 32 38.80 -11.73 -8.51
C GLN A 32 37.44 -11.09 -8.84
N ASP A 33 37.30 -10.65 -10.09
CA ASP A 33 36.01 -10.67 -10.79
C ASP A 33 35.90 -12.06 -11.46
N PRO A 34 34.73 -12.64 -11.83
CA PRO A 34 33.32 -12.33 -11.57
C PRO A 34 32.51 -13.61 -11.16
N THR A 35 31.18 -13.54 -11.05
CA THR A 35 30.21 -14.67 -11.17
C THR A 35 30.04 -15.74 -10.06
N GLU A 36 30.87 -15.82 -9.02
CA GLU A 36 30.85 -16.95 -8.05
C GLU A 36 30.51 -16.59 -6.58
N LEU A 37 29.60 -15.64 -6.35
CA LEU A 37 28.86 -15.55 -5.07
C LEU A 37 27.37 -15.66 -5.35
N SER A 38 26.96 -16.89 -5.64
CA SER A 38 25.57 -17.35 -5.57
C SER A 38 24.90 -16.86 -4.27
N PRO A 39 23.80 -16.11 -4.33
CA PRO A 39 22.81 -16.19 -3.28
C PRO A 39 22.19 -17.58 -3.43
N ARG A 40 22.48 -18.45 -2.46
CA ARG A 40 21.73 -19.69 -2.19
C ARG A 40 20.29 -19.56 -2.68
N GLN A 41 19.85 -20.53 -3.49
CA GLN A 41 18.43 -20.82 -3.67
C GLN A 41 17.75 -20.81 -2.30
N VAL A 42 16.94 -19.79 -2.06
CA VAL A 42 15.95 -19.80 -0.99
C VAL A 42 14.69 -20.41 -1.59
N PRO A 43 14.21 -21.57 -1.12
CA PRO A 43 12.92 -22.09 -1.53
C PRO A 43 11.83 -21.11 -1.12
N GLY A 44 11.06 -20.62 -2.09
CA GLY A 44 9.83 -19.86 -1.84
C GLY A 44 10.01 -18.37 -1.51
N ILE A 45 10.51 -17.59 -2.47
CA ILE A 45 10.30 -16.13 -2.45
C ILE A 45 8.86 -15.88 -2.92
N LYS A 46 7.95 -15.65 -1.96
CA LYS A 46 6.60 -15.15 -2.22
C LYS A 46 6.68 -13.66 -2.56
N PHE A 47 6.41 -13.30 -3.80
CA PHE A 47 6.06 -11.92 -4.14
C PHE A 47 4.64 -11.63 -3.61
N SER A 48 4.53 -11.22 -2.36
CA SER A 48 3.31 -10.60 -1.86
C SER A 48 3.46 -9.09 -2.10
N ILE A 49 2.76 -8.57 -3.11
CA ILE A 49 2.60 -7.12 -3.28
C ILE A 49 1.71 -6.66 -2.13
N ARG A 50 2.30 -6.37 -0.96
CA ARG A 50 1.62 -5.57 0.06
C ARG A 50 1.42 -4.18 -0.52
N PRO A 51 0.19 -3.65 -0.62
CA PRO A 51 0.01 -2.21 -0.74
C PRO A 51 0.71 -1.57 0.45
N GLN A 52 1.62 -0.63 0.21
CA GLN A 52 2.18 0.20 1.29
C GLN A 52 1.00 0.85 2.03
N GLN A 53 0.81 0.47 3.29
CA GLN A 53 0.02 1.29 4.21
C GLN A 53 0.73 2.64 4.36
N PRO A 54 -0.01 3.76 4.40
CA PRO A 54 0.56 5.04 4.78
C PRO A 54 1.24 4.88 6.15
N TYR A 55 2.51 5.26 6.20
CA TYR A 55 3.33 5.25 7.40
C TYR A 55 2.77 6.29 8.38
N ASN A 56 2.07 5.84 9.43
CA ASN A 56 1.63 6.69 10.52
C ASN A 56 2.59 6.51 11.70
N ASP A 57 3.55 7.43 11.82
CA ASP A 57 4.34 7.62 13.04
C ASP A 57 3.51 8.37 14.08
N LEU A 58 2.92 7.67 15.04
CA LEU A 58 2.52 8.23 16.33
C LEU A 58 2.74 7.17 17.43
N PRO A 59 3.57 7.43 18.46
CA PRO A 59 3.73 6.50 19.57
C PRO A 59 2.51 6.56 20.51
N PRO A 60 2.16 5.44 21.18
CA PRO A 60 1.07 5.42 22.14
C PRO A 60 1.49 6.12 23.44
N GLY A 61 0.84 7.24 23.76
CA GLY A 61 0.91 7.85 25.09
C GLY A 61 0.05 7.06 26.08
N SER A 62 0.67 6.56 27.14
CA SER A 62 0.06 5.91 28.29
C SER A 62 -0.29 6.93 29.39
N SER A 63 -1.51 6.86 29.93
CA SER A 63 -1.91 7.10 31.34
C SER A 63 -3.44 7.20 31.40
N ARG A 64 -4.13 6.23 32.01
CA ARG A 64 -4.47 6.08 33.45
C ARG A 64 -5.72 6.88 33.87
N ASP A 65 -6.62 6.13 34.49
CA ASP A 65 -7.92 6.48 35.08
C ASP A 65 -7.93 7.73 35.97
N GLY A 66 -9.12 8.33 36.05
CA GLY A 66 -9.50 9.29 37.07
C GLY A 66 -10.90 9.86 36.84
N ASP A 67 -11.91 9.18 37.36
CA ASP A 67 -13.25 9.71 37.64
C ASP A 67 -13.17 11.04 38.42
N LEU A 68 -14.02 12.03 38.08
CA LEU A 68 -14.78 12.81 39.09
C LEU A 68 -15.90 13.67 38.47
N LYS A 69 -17.01 13.72 39.22
CA LYS A 69 -18.34 14.28 38.93
C LYS A 69 -18.39 15.80 38.67
N ALA A 70 -19.44 16.20 37.94
CA ALA A 70 -19.97 17.56 37.82
C ALA A 70 -20.52 18.12 39.15
N PRO A 71 -20.70 19.45 39.25
CA PRO A 71 -22.08 19.97 39.19
C PRO A 71 -22.29 21.30 38.44
N THR A 72 -23.56 21.52 38.11
CA THR A 72 -24.27 22.65 37.46
C THR A 72 -24.15 24.02 38.13
N GLU A 73 -24.09 25.09 37.32
CA GLU A 73 -24.90 26.32 37.53
C GLU A 73 -25.03 27.16 36.25
N LYS A 74 -26.20 27.79 36.05
CA LYS A 74 -26.55 28.70 34.94
C LYS A 74 -26.41 30.16 35.41
N VAL A 75 -25.74 31.03 34.64
CA VAL A 75 -26.03 32.49 34.58
C VAL A 75 -25.74 33.04 33.17
N THR A 76 -26.56 34.03 32.82
CA THR A 76 -26.86 34.76 31.57
C THR A 76 -25.75 35.59 30.89
N ARG A 77 -25.95 35.81 29.56
CA ARG A 77 -25.51 36.87 28.59
C ARG A 77 -24.54 37.96 29.12
N ASP A 78 -23.48 38.37 28.42
CA ASP A 78 -23.53 39.04 27.10
C ASP A 78 -22.12 39.29 26.48
N LEU A 79 -22.09 39.51 25.16
CA LEU A 79 -21.07 40.11 24.27
C LEU A 79 -19.54 40.03 24.59
N SER A 80 -18.78 39.44 23.65
CA SER A 80 -17.69 40.10 22.88
C SER A 80 -16.56 39.15 22.45
N SER A 81 -16.14 39.33 21.20
CA SER A 81 -15.04 38.71 20.46
C SER A 81 -13.80 38.23 21.24
N ARG A 82 -13.44 36.95 21.07
CA ARG A 82 -12.06 36.51 20.73
C ARG A 82 -12.02 35.00 20.53
N ALA A 83 -11.74 34.57 19.31
CA ALA A 83 -11.33 33.19 19.02
C ALA A 83 -10.04 32.86 19.79
N PRO A 84 -9.92 31.70 20.46
CA PRO A 84 -8.67 31.28 21.06
C PRO A 84 -7.70 30.94 19.92
N ARG A 85 -6.56 31.63 19.94
CA ARG A 85 -5.45 31.45 19.00
C ARG A 85 -5.00 30.00 19.08
N GLY A 86 -5.05 29.31 17.95
CA GLY A 86 -4.54 27.96 17.83
C GLY A 86 -3.09 27.89 18.27
N LEU A 87 -2.78 26.90 19.10
CA LEU A 87 -1.41 26.51 19.40
C LEU A 87 -0.83 25.97 18.08
N HIS A 88 -0.15 26.84 17.35
CA HIS A 88 0.58 26.47 16.14
C HIS A 88 1.76 25.62 16.61
N LEU A 89 1.58 24.30 16.64
CA LEU A 89 2.73 23.40 16.65
C LEU A 89 3.46 23.69 15.34
N LEU A 90 4.56 24.43 15.42
CA LEU A 90 5.54 24.52 14.34
C LEU A 90 6.12 23.12 14.22
N VAL A 91 5.51 22.28 13.39
CA VAL A 91 6.19 21.12 12.84
C VAL A 91 7.39 21.71 12.10
N PRO A 92 8.64 21.42 12.52
CA PRO A 92 9.80 21.89 11.78
C PRO A 92 9.64 21.40 10.35
N ASP A 93 9.69 22.33 9.40
CA ASP A 93 9.62 22.02 7.98
C ASP A 93 10.87 21.20 7.66
N ARG A 94 10.77 19.87 7.81
CA ARG A 94 11.86 18.97 7.44
C ARG A 94 12.01 19.15 5.92
N PRO A 95 13.20 19.54 5.43
CA PRO A 95 13.43 19.63 4.00
C PRO A 95 13.04 18.28 3.39
N ARG A 96 12.02 18.27 2.52
CA ARG A 96 11.75 17.09 1.70
C ARG A 96 13.03 16.80 0.94
N ALA A 97 13.61 15.62 1.15
CA ALA A 97 14.82 15.21 0.46
C ALA A 97 14.65 15.48 -1.04
N PRO A 98 15.65 16.09 -1.69
CA PRO A 98 15.54 16.44 -3.10
C PRO A 98 15.19 15.19 -3.90
N ARG A 99 14.15 15.28 -4.74
CA ARG A 99 13.78 14.15 -5.61
C ARG A 99 14.98 13.85 -6.50
N ASN A 100 15.47 12.61 -6.46
CA ASN A 100 16.55 12.17 -7.32
C ASN A 100 16.04 12.03 -8.76
N MET A 101 15.95 13.15 -9.48
CA MET A 101 15.43 13.22 -10.84
C MET A 101 16.26 12.39 -11.82
N GLY A 102 17.59 12.39 -11.67
CA GLY A 102 18.47 11.55 -12.49
C GLY A 102 18.15 10.07 -12.34
N GLY A 103 17.94 9.59 -11.11
CA GLY A 103 17.55 8.21 -10.85
C GLY A 103 16.15 7.86 -11.37
N ILE A 104 15.21 8.80 -11.35
CA ILE A 104 13.86 8.61 -11.91
C ILE A 104 13.95 8.48 -13.43
N LEU A 105 14.63 9.41 -14.11
CA LEU A 105 14.79 9.39 -15.56
C LEU A 105 15.53 8.13 -16.03
N HIS A 106 16.59 7.74 -15.32
CA HIS A 106 17.30 6.50 -15.60
C HIS A 106 16.35 5.30 -15.59
N ARG A 107 15.60 5.08 -14.49
CA ARG A 107 14.64 3.96 -14.42
C ARG A 107 13.56 4.03 -15.49
N LEU A 108 13.01 5.21 -15.78
CA LEU A 108 12.01 5.37 -16.83
C LEU A 108 12.57 4.98 -18.21
N SER A 109 13.85 5.29 -18.47
CA SER A 109 14.52 4.99 -19.74
C SER A 109 15.08 3.56 -19.87
N THR A 110 15.46 2.91 -18.76
CA THR A 110 16.22 1.64 -18.81
C THR A 110 15.50 0.43 -18.23
N TYR A 111 14.48 0.61 -17.40
CA TYR A 111 13.81 -0.52 -16.75
C TYR A 111 12.59 -0.95 -17.57
N THR A 112 12.27 -2.24 -17.53
CA THR A 112 10.98 -2.77 -17.98
C THR A 112 9.89 -2.29 -17.03
N LYS A 113 8.87 -1.64 -17.59
CA LYS A 113 7.75 -1.04 -16.87
C LYS A 113 6.50 -1.84 -17.19
N MET A 114 5.85 -2.38 -16.16
CA MET A 114 4.59 -3.09 -16.30
C MET A 114 3.47 -2.38 -15.54
N LEU A 115 2.25 -2.53 -16.03
CA LEU A 115 1.03 -2.10 -15.38
C LEU A 115 0.02 -3.25 -15.39
N PHE A 116 -0.64 -3.51 -14.26
CA PHE A 116 -1.80 -4.40 -14.23
C PHE A 116 -3.05 -3.58 -13.93
N VAL A 117 -4.03 -3.66 -14.81
CA VAL A 117 -5.30 -2.96 -14.71
C VAL A 117 -6.44 -3.92 -14.48
N ARG A 118 -7.54 -3.41 -13.95
CA ARG A 118 -8.73 -4.19 -13.65
C ARG A 118 -9.95 -3.42 -14.13
N GLU A 119 -10.98 -4.14 -14.54
CA GLU A 119 -12.29 -3.59 -14.85
C GLU A 119 -12.72 -2.63 -13.70
N PRO A 120 -13.03 -1.36 -14.00
CA PRO A 120 -13.15 -0.34 -12.95
C PRO A 120 -14.19 -0.63 -11.86
N PHE A 121 -15.33 -1.22 -12.22
CA PHE A 121 -16.38 -1.58 -11.25
C PHE A 121 -15.99 -2.81 -10.42
N GLU A 122 -15.35 -3.81 -11.03
CA GLU A 122 -14.79 -4.93 -10.29
C GLU A 122 -13.74 -4.48 -9.29
N ARG A 123 -12.89 -3.53 -9.67
CA ARG A 123 -11.90 -2.91 -8.79
C ARG A 123 -12.58 -2.20 -7.62
N LEU A 124 -13.62 -1.42 -7.88
CA LEU A 124 -14.40 -0.74 -6.84
C LEU A 124 -15.02 -1.72 -5.84
N VAL A 125 -15.69 -2.77 -6.34
CA VAL A 125 -16.30 -3.81 -5.50
C VAL A 125 -15.24 -4.58 -4.73
N SER A 126 -14.13 -4.94 -5.37
CA SER A 126 -13.01 -5.60 -4.69
C SER A 126 -12.44 -4.76 -3.54
N ALA A 127 -12.34 -3.43 -3.72
CA ALA A 127 -11.93 -2.54 -2.64
C ALA A 127 -12.95 -2.52 -1.50
N PHE A 128 -14.24 -2.40 -1.83
CA PHE A 128 -15.31 -2.43 -0.82
C PHE A 128 -15.27 -3.71 0.03
N ARG A 129 -15.21 -4.87 -0.63
CA ARG A 129 -15.19 -6.19 0.01
C ARG A 129 -13.97 -6.38 0.93
N ASP A 130 -12.78 -5.96 0.49
CA ASP A 130 -11.54 -6.05 1.30
C ASP A 130 -11.54 -5.06 2.48
N LYS A 131 -12.13 -3.86 2.31
CA LYS A 131 -11.99 -2.78 3.30
C LYS A 131 -13.13 -2.68 4.31
N PHE A 132 -14.35 -3.11 3.96
CA PHE A 132 -15.55 -2.82 4.75
C PHE A 132 -16.40 -4.03 5.15
N GLU A 133 -16.22 -5.20 4.53
CA GLU A 133 -17.00 -6.40 4.88
C GLU A 133 -16.40 -7.19 6.05
N HIS A 134 -15.13 -6.93 6.35
CA HIS A 134 -14.38 -7.63 7.38
C HIS A 134 -13.80 -6.66 8.40
N PRO A 135 -13.55 -7.10 9.65
CA PRO A 135 -12.89 -6.27 10.64
C PRO A 135 -11.61 -5.63 10.10
N ASN A 136 -11.58 -4.31 10.03
CA ASN A 136 -10.46 -3.55 9.50
C ASN A 136 -10.07 -2.41 10.45
N SER A 137 -8.87 -2.49 11.03
CA SER A 137 -8.40 -1.54 12.05
C SER A 137 -8.07 -0.14 11.52
N TYR A 138 -7.94 0.02 10.20
CA TYR A 138 -7.66 1.30 9.57
C TYR A 138 -8.89 1.87 8.86
N TYR A 139 -9.50 1.09 7.96
CA TYR A 139 -10.57 1.60 7.11
C TYR A 139 -11.87 1.84 7.88
N HIS A 140 -12.20 1.04 8.89
CA HIS A 140 -13.42 1.29 9.67
C HIS A 140 -13.32 2.58 10.49
N PRO A 141 -12.26 2.82 11.30
CA PRO A 141 -12.17 4.06 12.06
C PRO A 141 -12.03 5.32 11.19
N VAL A 142 -11.29 5.24 10.08
CA VAL A 142 -10.99 6.40 9.23
C VAL A 142 -12.13 6.68 8.25
N PHE A 143 -12.48 5.71 7.40
CA PHE A 143 -13.50 5.89 6.36
C PHE A 143 -14.88 5.49 6.84
N GLY A 144 -15.00 4.32 7.48
CA GLY A 144 -16.29 3.73 7.84
C GLY A 144 -17.11 4.64 8.74
N LYS A 145 -16.50 5.19 9.80
CA LYS A 145 -17.17 6.18 10.68
C LYS A 145 -17.65 7.40 9.93
N ALA A 146 -16.81 7.96 9.07
CA ALA A 146 -17.13 9.19 8.33
C ALA A 146 -18.26 8.95 7.31
N ILE A 147 -18.25 7.81 6.62
CA ILE A 147 -19.30 7.39 5.70
C ILE A 147 -20.62 7.21 6.47
N LEU A 148 -20.61 6.45 7.57
CA LEU A 148 -21.80 6.19 8.36
C LEU A 148 -22.38 7.47 8.98
N ALA A 149 -21.53 8.34 9.52
CA ALA A 149 -21.95 9.59 10.14
C ALA A 149 -22.61 10.55 9.14
N ARG A 150 -22.19 10.53 7.86
CA ARG A 150 -22.69 11.47 6.84
C ARG A 150 -23.87 10.93 6.03
N TYR A 151 -23.86 9.65 5.67
CA TYR A 151 -24.81 9.12 4.69
C TYR A 151 -25.87 8.19 5.30
N ARG A 152 -25.75 7.79 6.57
CA ARG A 152 -26.74 6.96 7.26
C ARG A 152 -27.52 7.79 8.29
N ALA A 153 -28.76 8.15 7.94
CA ALA A 153 -29.63 8.99 8.78
C ALA A 153 -29.84 8.42 10.21
N ASN A 154 -30.04 7.11 10.34
CA ASN A 154 -30.31 6.44 11.61
C ASN A 154 -29.19 5.45 11.98
N ALA A 155 -27.94 5.91 11.96
CA ALA A 155 -26.80 5.07 12.34
C ALA A 155 -26.84 4.72 13.84
N SER A 156 -26.65 3.43 14.17
CA SER A 156 -26.56 3.01 15.57
C SER A 156 -25.33 3.61 16.23
N ARG A 157 -25.39 3.81 17.57
CA ARG A 157 -24.23 4.27 18.35
C ARG A 157 -23.02 3.36 18.15
N GLU A 158 -23.26 2.06 18.03
CA GLU A 158 -22.21 1.09 17.75
C GLU A 158 -21.58 1.34 16.39
N ALA A 159 -22.36 1.46 15.32
CA ALA A 159 -21.86 1.70 13.97
C ALA A 159 -21.04 3.01 13.89
N LEU A 160 -21.48 4.07 14.56
CA LEU A 160 -20.73 5.33 14.65
C LEU A 160 -19.44 5.20 15.48
N ARG A 161 -19.43 4.33 16.49
CA ARG A 161 -18.26 4.07 17.35
C ARG A 161 -17.23 3.17 16.68
N THR A 162 -17.65 2.18 15.91
CA THR A 162 -16.75 1.19 15.29
C THR A 162 -16.39 1.53 13.85
N GLY A 163 -17.31 2.16 13.11
CA GLY A 163 -17.20 2.35 11.66
C GLY A 163 -17.54 1.10 10.85
N SER A 164 -18.02 0.03 11.48
CA SER A 164 -18.33 -1.24 10.82
C SER A 164 -19.71 -1.26 10.18
N GLY A 165 -19.88 -2.09 9.16
CA GLY A 165 -21.18 -2.31 8.52
C GLY A 165 -21.60 -1.20 7.58
N VAL A 166 -20.64 -0.54 6.92
CA VAL A 166 -20.89 0.33 5.75
C VAL A 166 -21.57 -0.51 4.66
N ARG A 167 -22.62 0.02 4.04
CA ARG A 167 -23.29 -0.63 2.90
C ARG A 167 -22.73 -0.11 1.59
N PHE A 168 -22.75 -0.94 0.55
CA PHE A 168 -22.20 -0.57 -0.75
C PHE A 168 -22.81 0.72 -1.33
N PRO A 169 -24.14 0.95 -1.27
CA PRO A 169 -24.71 2.23 -1.72
C PRO A 169 -24.20 3.46 -0.95
N GLU A 170 -23.91 3.34 0.34
CA GLU A 170 -23.36 4.43 1.16
C GLU A 170 -21.91 4.72 0.77
N PHE A 171 -21.14 3.67 0.45
CA PHE A 171 -19.78 3.80 -0.07
C PHE A 171 -19.76 4.45 -1.47
N VAL A 172 -20.69 4.09 -2.35
CA VAL A 172 -20.83 4.75 -3.67
C VAL A 172 -21.25 6.21 -3.51
N GLN A 173 -22.17 6.51 -2.59
CA GLN A 173 -22.53 7.90 -2.30
C GLN A 173 -21.33 8.71 -1.80
N TYR A 174 -20.50 8.12 -0.93
CA TYR A 174 -19.22 8.72 -0.52
C TYR A 174 -18.27 8.97 -1.69
N LEU A 175 -18.15 8.01 -2.60
CA LEU A 175 -17.29 8.11 -3.79
C LEU A 175 -17.75 9.22 -4.75
N LEU A 176 -19.06 9.48 -4.82
CA LEU A 176 -19.62 10.49 -5.71
C LEU A 176 -19.79 11.87 -5.05
N ASP A 177 -19.65 11.99 -3.72
CA ASP A 177 -19.73 13.27 -3.01
C ASP A 177 -18.44 14.10 -3.22
N VAL A 178 -18.54 15.22 -3.94
CA VAL A 178 -17.43 16.17 -4.13
C VAL A 178 -16.93 16.79 -2.81
N HIS A 179 -17.76 16.76 -1.76
CA HIS A 179 -17.45 17.20 -0.40
C HIS A 179 -17.27 16.02 0.56
N ARG A 180 -16.81 14.86 0.05
CA ARG A 180 -16.54 13.66 0.85
C ARG A 180 -15.64 13.98 2.07
N PRO A 181 -15.89 13.37 3.24
CA PRO A 181 -15.27 13.78 4.50
C PRO A 181 -13.79 13.40 4.70
N VAL A 182 -13.25 12.39 4.01
CA VAL A 182 -11.88 11.87 4.26
C VAL A 182 -10.96 11.99 3.05
N GLY A 183 -11.51 11.96 1.84
CA GLY A 183 -10.74 12.09 0.58
C GLY A 183 -10.66 10.78 -0.22
N MET A 184 -9.84 10.78 -1.27
CA MET A 184 -9.67 9.59 -2.11
C MET A 184 -8.65 8.63 -1.51
N ASP A 185 -8.84 7.34 -1.77
CA ASP A 185 -7.88 6.28 -1.45
C ASP A 185 -7.39 5.62 -2.73
N ILE A 186 -6.14 5.16 -2.71
CA ILE A 186 -5.50 4.50 -3.85
C ILE A 186 -6.24 3.26 -4.36
N HIS A 187 -7.14 2.64 -3.60
CA HIS A 187 -7.87 1.42 -4.00
C HIS A 187 -9.13 1.71 -4.82
N TRP A 188 -9.69 2.92 -4.73
CA TRP A 188 -10.86 3.35 -5.53
C TRP A 188 -10.59 4.64 -6.32
N ASP A 189 -9.33 5.08 -6.39
CA ASP A 189 -8.92 6.09 -7.35
C ASP A 189 -8.73 5.51 -8.76
N HIS A 190 -8.65 6.43 -9.71
CA HIS A 190 -8.48 6.17 -11.13
C HIS A 190 -7.07 5.65 -11.41
N VAL A 191 -6.99 4.56 -12.16
CA VAL A 191 -5.71 3.98 -12.58
C VAL A 191 -4.99 4.92 -13.54
N SER A 192 -5.72 5.57 -14.45
CA SER A 192 -5.18 6.60 -15.34
C SER A 192 -4.46 7.73 -14.59
N ARG A 193 -4.98 8.13 -13.42
CA ARG A 193 -4.37 9.15 -12.56
C ARG A 193 -3.17 8.60 -11.79
N LEU A 194 -3.31 7.43 -11.18
CA LEU A 194 -2.28 6.82 -10.34
C LEU A 194 -1.04 6.39 -11.14
N CYS A 195 -1.25 5.91 -12.37
CA CYS A 195 -0.22 5.29 -13.19
C CYS A 195 0.21 6.15 -14.38
N SER A 196 -0.53 7.21 -14.72
CA SER A 196 -0.15 8.17 -15.78
C SER A 196 0.29 7.50 -17.10
N PRO A 197 -0.54 6.62 -17.71
CA PRO A 197 -0.17 5.91 -18.94
C PRO A 197 0.09 6.84 -20.14
N CYS A 198 -0.33 8.10 -20.07
CA CYS A 198 0.01 9.11 -21.08
C CYS A 198 1.44 9.66 -20.96
N LEU A 199 2.09 9.48 -19.80
CA LEU A 199 3.43 10.00 -19.51
C LEU A 199 4.48 8.88 -19.36
N ILE A 200 4.03 7.66 -19.10
CA ILE A 200 4.88 6.49 -18.92
C ILE A 200 4.58 5.51 -20.04
N ASP A 201 5.60 5.24 -20.86
CA ASP A 201 5.53 4.25 -21.92
C ASP A 201 5.68 2.85 -21.32
N TYR A 202 4.57 2.16 -21.06
CA TYR A 202 4.58 0.84 -20.42
C TYR A 202 4.94 -0.25 -21.43
N ASP A 203 5.95 -1.07 -21.10
CA ASP A 203 6.38 -2.21 -21.92
C ASP A 203 5.37 -3.37 -21.88
N PHE A 204 4.52 -3.41 -20.85
CA PHE A 204 3.48 -4.42 -20.68
C PHE A 204 2.28 -3.87 -19.89
N VAL A 205 1.07 -4.11 -20.40
CA VAL A 205 -0.18 -3.83 -19.68
C VAL A 205 -0.99 -5.12 -19.58
N GLY A 206 -1.03 -5.70 -18.38
CA GLY A 206 -1.81 -6.89 -18.07
C GLY A 206 -3.15 -6.58 -17.44
N LYS A 207 -4.04 -7.58 -17.40
CA LYS A 207 -5.40 -7.49 -16.87
C LYS A 207 -5.61 -8.41 -15.67
N PHE A 208 -6.37 -7.94 -14.69
CA PHE A 208 -6.75 -8.77 -13.54
C PHE A 208 -7.70 -9.90 -13.92
N GLU A 209 -8.45 -9.73 -15.01
CA GLU A 209 -9.36 -10.74 -15.55
C GLU A 209 -8.61 -11.98 -16.07
N SER A 210 -7.38 -11.80 -16.58
CA SER A 210 -6.46 -12.84 -17.06
C SER A 210 -5.16 -12.90 -16.25
N MET A 211 -5.21 -12.52 -14.96
CA MET A 211 -4.02 -12.26 -14.12
C MET A 211 -2.96 -13.37 -14.16
N GLU A 212 -3.38 -14.63 -14.07
CA GLU A 212 -2.44 -15.77 -14.06
C GLU A 212 -1.72 -15.90 -15.40
N GLU A 213 -2.46 -15.81 -16.51
CA GLU A 213 -1.93 -15.92 -17.86
C GLU A 213 -1.00 -14.74 -18.17
N ASP A 214 -1.46 -13.52 -17.90
CA ASP A 214 -0.72 -12.29 -18.15
C ASP A 214 0.56 -12.20 -17.29
N ALA A 215 0.49 -12.60 -16.02
CA ALA A 215 1.66 -12.61 -15.16
C ALA A 215 2.69 -13.67 -15.58
N ASN A 216 2.25 -14.88 -15.94
CA ASN A 216 3.16 -15.92 -16.42
C ASN A 216 3.76 -15.56 -17.79
N PHE A 217 3.00 -14.90 -18.66
CA PHE A 217 3.50 -14.35 -19.92
C PHE A 217 4.55 -13.27 -19.67
N PHE A 218 4.27 -12.32 -18.76
CA PHE A 218 5.22 -11.28 -18.40
C PHE A 218 6.52 -11.83 -17.80
N LEU A 219 6.44 -12.85 -16.92
CA LEU A 219 7.61 -13.55 -16.38
C LEU A 219 8.46 -14.15 -17.50
N SER A 220 7.82 -14.73 -18.52
CA SER A 220 8.50 -15.27 -19.70
C SER A 220 9.14 -14.15 -20.54
N LEU A 221 8.45 -13.02 -20.72
CA LEU A 221 8.94 -11.85 -21.46
C LEU A 221 10.24 -11.29 -20.86
N ILE A 222 10.33 -11.22 -19.52
CA ILE A 222 11.53 -10.74 -18.82
C ILE A 222 12.60 -11.81 -18.62
N ARG A 223 12.43 -13.00 -19.22
CA ARG A 223 13.34 -14.15 -19.09
C ARG A 223 13.56 -14.59 -17.63
N ALA A 224 12.51 -14.52 -16.82
CA ALA A 224 12.54 -15.03 -15.47
C ALA A 224 12.82 -16.56 -15.47
N PRO A 225 13.39 -17.11 -14.38
CA PRO A 225 13.59 -18.55 -14.25
C PRO A 225 12.30 -19.34 -14.51
N ARG A 226 12.38 -20.44 -15.26
CA ARG A 226 11.20 -21.24 -15.66
C ARG A 226 10.44 -21.88 -14.48
N ASN A 227 11.05 -21.96 -13.31
CA ASN A 227 10.43 -22.45 -12.08
C ASN A 227 9.73 -21.35 -11.27
N LEU A 228 9.76 -20.09 -11.73
CA LEU A 228 9.00 -19.00 -11.14
C LEU A 228 7.66 -18.85 -11.87
N THR A 229 6.57 -19.01 -11.13
CA THR A 229 5.20 -18.88 -11.65
C THR A 229 4.37 -17.95 -10.78
N PHE A 230 3.31 -17.41 -11.36
CA PHE A 230 2.34 -16.62 -10.61
C PHE A 230 1.60 -17.49 -9.58
N PRO A 231 1.47 -17.05 -8.31
CA PRO A 231 0.80 -17.85 -7.29
C PRO A 231 -0.71 -17.92 -7.53
N GLN A 232 -1.28 -19.12 -7.42
CA GLN A 232 -2.72 -19.32 -7.57
C GLN A 232 -3.53 -18.98 -6.30
N PHE A 233 -2.87 -18.92 -5.13
CA PHE A 233 -3.54 -18.67 -3.85
C PHE A 233 -3.94 -17.21 -3.66
N LYS A 234 -4.99 -16.99 -2.85
CA LYS A 234 -5.46 -15.67 -2.42
C LYS A 234 -4.98 -15.42 -0.99
N ASP A 235 -4.20 -14.37 -0.76
CA ASP A 235 -3.62 -14.05 0.55
C ASP A 235 -4.67 -13.62 1.57
N ARG A 236 -5.44 -12.58 1.23
CA ARG A 236 -6.46 -11.99 2.12
C ARG A 236 -7.82 -12.59 1.87
N HIS A 237 -8.56 -12.87 2.94
CA HIS A 237 -9.90 -13.47 2.86
C HIS A 237 -9.88 -14.69 1.93
N SER A 238 -8.94 -15.59 2.18
CA SER A 238 -8.55 -16.69 1.29
C SER A 238 -9.68 -17.67 0.98
N GLN A 239 -10.65 -17.78 1.89
CA GLN A 239 -11.82 -18.63 1.74
C GLN A 239 -12.91 -18.03 0.86
N GLU A 240 -12.79 -16.77 0.46
CA GLU A 240 -13.77 -16.12 -0.39
C GLU A 240 -13.35 -16.09 -1.85
N ALA A 241 -14.33 -16.24 -2.74
CA ALA A 241 -14.14 -16.02 -4.16
C ALA A 241 -13.53 -14.64 -4.44
N ARG A 242 -12.60 -14.60 -5.40
CA ARG A 242 -12.13 -13.33 -6.00
C ARG A 242 -13.34 -12.59 -6.56
N THR A 243 -13.33 -11.26 -6.48
CA THR A 243 -14.38 -10.47 -7.15
C THR A 243 -14.33 -10.78 -8.64
N THR A 244 -15.50 -10.94 -9.26
CA THR A 244 -15.71 -11.21 -10.68
C THR A 244 -16.80 -10.29 -11.22
N ALA A 245 -16.99 -10.27 -12.54
CA ALA A 245 -18.08 -9.54 -13.17
C ALA A 245 -19.45 -9.92 -12.59
N GLN A 246 -19.68 -11.20 -12.30
CA GLN A 246 -20.94 -11.68 -11.72
C GLN A 246 -21.18 -11.12 -10.31
N ILE A 247 -20.16 -11.16 -9.44
CA ILE A 247 -20.27 -10.59 -8.09
C ILE A 247 -20.49 -9.09 -8.21
N THR A 248 -19.71 -8.41 -9.06
CA THR A 248 -19.82 -6.97 -9.29
C THR A 248 -21.23 -6.58 -9.73
N HIS A 249 -21.83 -7.34 -10.65
CA HIS A 249 -23.22 -7.13 -11.06
C HIS A 249 -24.18 -7.18 -9.88
N GLN A 250 -24.02 -8.12 -8.94
CA GLN A 250 -24.85 -8.23 -7.73
C GLN A 250 -24.71 -7.04 -6.77
N TYR A 251 -23.54 -6.40 -6.67
CA TYR A 251 -23.39 -5.18 -5.86
C TYR A 251 -24.09 -3.99 -6.52
N PHE A 252 -23.96 -3.86 -7.83
CA PHE A 252 -24.52 -2.75 -8.59
C PHE A 252 -26.04 -2.84 -8.80
N THR A 253 -26.67 -3.99 -8.55
CA THR A 253 -28.15 -4.09 -8.46
C THR A 253 -28.72 -3.33 -7.26
N GLN A 254 -27.90 -3.07 -6.23
CA GLN A 254 -28.29 -2.28 -5.05
C GLN A 254 -28.35 -0.78 -5.34
N LEU A 255 -27.87 -0.34 -6.49
CA LEU A 255 -27.79 1.06 -6.90
C LEU A 255 -28.96 1.42 -7.83
N SER A 256 -29.38 2.68 -7.79
CA SER A 256 -30.24 3.25 -8.83
C SER A 256 -29.51 3.36 -10.17
N ALA A 257 -30.25 3.41 -11.28
CA ALA A 257 -29.66 3.64 -12.61
C ALA A 257 -28.82 4.92 -12.65
N LEU A 258 -29.28 6.00 -11.98
CA LEU A 258 -28.52 7.25 -11.88
C LEU A 258 -27.20 7.08 -11.11
N GLN A 259 -27.20 6.31 -10.02
CA GLN A 259 -25.96 6.00 -9.30
C GLN A 259 -25.01 5.17 -10.16
N ARG A 260 -25.52 4.19 -10.92
CA ARG A 260 -24.69 3.41 -11.86
C ARG A 260 -24.07 4.31 -12.93
N GLN A 261 -24.86 5.15 -13.58
CA GLN A 261 -24.37 6.10 -14.58
C GLN A 261 -23.29 7.01 -14.00
N ARG A 262 -23.56 7.65 -12.86
CA ARG A 262 -22.57 8.56 -12.24
C ARG A 262 -21.29 7.84 -11.81
N THR A 263 -21.38 6.58 -11.40
CA THR A 263 -20.20 5.77 -11.08
C THR A 263 -19.43 5.39 -12.35
N TYR A 264 -20.13 5.13 -13.46
CA TYR A 264 -19.49 4.92 -14.76
C TYR A 264 -18.79 6.19 -15.25
N ASP A 265 -19.47 7.34 -15.20
CA ASP A 265 -18.92 8.64 -15.58
C ASP A 265 -17.67 8.97 -14.76
N PHE A 266 -17.69 8.65 -13.46
CA PHE A 266 -16.53 8.80 -12.58
C PHE A 266 -15.32 8.02 -13.12
N TYR A 267 -15.49 6.75 -13.50
CA TYR A 267 -14.41 5.93 -14.04
C TYR A 267 -14.25 5.97 -15.57
N TYR A 268 -14.97 6.84 -16.28
CA TYR A 268 -15.07 6.81 -17.75
C TYR A 268 -13.70 6.81 -18.45
N MET A 269 -12.76 7.61 -17.94
CA MET A 269 -11.41 7.67 -18.50
C MET A 269 -10.64 6.35 -18.36
N ASP A 270 -10.85 5.58 -17.28
CA ASP A 270 -10.21 4.28 -17.13
C ASP A 270 -10.84 3.25 -18.10
N TYR A 271 -12.15 3.30 -18.33
CA TYR A 271 -12.80 2.47 -19.35
C TYR A 271 -12.22 2.73 -20.74
N LEU A 272 -12.11 4.01 -21.11
CA LEU A 272 -11.58 4.41 -22.41
C LEU A 272 -10.10 4.05 -22.56
N MET A 273 -9.28 4.40 -21.56
CA MET A 273 -7.82 4.22 -21.59
C MET A 273 -7.41 2.76 -21.73
N PHE A 274 -8.14 1.84 -21.07
CA PHE A 274 -7.78 0.42 -21.00
C PHE A 274 -8.70 -0.48 -21.83
N ASN A 275 -9.49 0.13 -22.73
CA ASN A 275 -10.36 -0.55 -23.67
C ASN A 275 -11.28 -1.58 -22.99
N TYR A 276 -11.99 -1.13 -21.94
CA TYR A 276 -13.02 -1.92 -21.28
C TYR A 276 -14.40 -1.59 -21.87
N SER A 277 -15.19 -2.64 -22.09
CA SER A 277 -16.59 -2.51 -22.49
C SER A 277 -17.44 -1.95 -21.35
N LYS A 278 -18.57 -1.32 -21.70
CA LYS A 278 -19.57 -0.91 -20.71
C LYS A 278 -20.08 -2.13 -19.92
N PRO A 279 -20.09 -2.09 -18.58
CA PRO A 279 -20.46 -3.24 -17.76
C PRO A 279 -21.97 -3.46 -17.63
N PHE A 280 -22.80 -2.46 -17.98
CA PHE A 280 -24.26 -2.55 -17.99
C PHE A 280 -24.84 -1.92 -19.24
N ALA A 281 -25.98 -2.46 -19.69
CA ALA A 281 -26.68 -2.02 -20.90
C ALA A 281 -27.41 -0.66 -20.72
N ASP A 282 -27.70 -0.26 -19.47
CA ASP A 282 -28.38 0.99 -19.14
C ASP A 282 -27.44 2.20 -19.02
N LEU A 283 -26.16 2.04 -19.40
CA LEU A 283 -25.14 3.09 -19.35
C LEU A 283 -25.00 3.83 -20.68
N TYR A 284 -25.06 5.15 -20.62
CA TYR A 284 -24.97 6.07 -21.76
C TYR A 284 -23.54 6.56 -21.99
#